data_AF-R5DGP8-F1
#
_entry.id   AF-R5DGP8-F1
#
_cell.length_a   1.000
_cell.length_b   1.000
_cell.length_c   1.000
_cell.angle_alpha   90.00
_cell.angle_beta   90.00
_cell.angle_gamma   90.00
#
_symmetry.space_group_name_H-M   'P 1'
#
loop_
_entity.id
_entity.type
_entity.pdbx_description
1 polymer ?
#
loop_
_entity_poly.entity_id
_entity_poly.type
_entity_poly.pdbx_seq_one_letter_code
_entity_poly.pdbx_strand_id
1 'polypeptide(L)'
;MGMSASQARLLTITGRLTDNELRSQTITNSKLRLAQKSSEASQIYMDALNTEKLTYKYYNDNGESASYNLTPALIYSYEPLKNQYSIQNASGQNLVSATDAKNYEETDSLYEFLKRYGLVESYTRTETETVTNPEYNAWVVSHDAWVKSEPKPDDYTTTTETEVTKRINTSPIYPELTGKLGGCFGIAVNGNNCYMHVLSALIGVGEHTTSDGHTYNIYYKEDKCEEHNEDWCWNTYSRNSEEIGDDLRQSLYTDELSKEAYNDYIKADYGNVKCTGSGTDTEKYGNNVYQKIVDFLWEVHDEYKVGHNTGANANPDSLARFFYLIEFDLGDSYTKTSTETNTELDSGAYEEAHKKWEESEPGEPPKTITKTKTIDDIAINDKSKGQWYTNLWYMMNGSETANVVVEDKDSEENLFKVNGAEKNLKMSNSSNYKVIDDQLFTSNEWLTFALKTVL
;
A
#
# COMPACT_ATOMS: atom_id res chain seq x y z
N MET A 1 -53.04 -138.99 6.90
CA MET A 1 -52.65 -137.67 7.46
C MET A 1 -52.56 -136.52 6.43
N GLY A 2 -52.88 -136.72 5.13
CA GLY A 2 -52.67 -135.68 4.10
C GLY A 2 -53.74 -134.58 3.97
N MET A 3 -55.02 -134.85 4.26
CA MET A 3 -56.11 -133.86 4.09
C MET A 3 -56.20 -132.80 5.21
N SER A 4 -55.75 -133.13 6.42
CA SER A 4 -55.78 -132.19 7.56
C SER A 4 -54.71 -131.09 7.41
N ALA A 5 -53.54 -131.42 6.87
CA ALA A 5 -52.45 -130.45 6.69
C ALA A 5 -52.72 -129.43 5.57
N SER A 6 -53.38 -129.83 4.47
CA SER A 6 -53.73 -128.91 3.37
C SER A 6 -54.86 -127.95 3.75
N GLN A 7 -55.87 -128.42 4.48
CA GLN A 7 -56.94 -127.59 5.03
C GLN A 7 -56.42 -126.59 6.09
N ALA A 8 -55.55 -127.04 7.00
CA ALA A 8 -54.91 -126.16 7.98
C ALA A 8 -54.01 -125.10 7.32
N ARG A 9 -53.29 -125.47 6.24
CA ARG A 9 -52.46 -124.54 5.48
C ARG A 9 -53.28 -123.50 4.73
N LEU A 10 -54.42 -123.89 4.15
CA LEU A 10 -55.34 -122.96 3.50
C LEU A 10 -55.93 -121.97 4.53
N LEU A 11 -56.40 -122.45 5.68
CA LEU A 11 -56.87 -121.60 6.77
C LEU A 11 -55.80 -120.62 7.28
N THR A 12 -54.53 -121.07 7.35
CA THR A 12 -53.41 -120.21 7.75
C THR A 12 -53.12 -119.13 6.69
N ILE A 13 -53.19 -119.47 5.40
CA ILE A 13 -53.01 -118.51 4.31
C ILE A 13 -54.16 -117.50 4.29
N THR A 14 -55.41 -117.96 4.43
CA THR A 14 -56.58 -117.08 4.49
C THR A 14 -56.50 -116.15 5.71
N GLY A 15 -56.12 -116.67 6.89
CA GLY A 15 -55.93 -115.84 8.08
C GLY A 15 -54.86 -114.77 7.90
N ARG A 16 -53.73 -115.10 7.25
CA ARG A 16 -52.68 -114.13 6.91
C ARG A 16 -53.13 -113.12 5.85
N LEU A 17 -53.94 -113.53 4.88
CA LEU A 17 -54.48 -112.63 3.85
C LEU A 17 -55.45 -111.63 4.49
N THR A 18 -56.35 -112.11 5.35
CA THR A 18 -57.29 -111.27 6.10
C THR A 18 -56.56 -110.32 7.05
N ASP A 19 -55.51 -110.75 7.76
CA ASP A 19 -54.68 -109.86 8.58
C ASP A 19 -53.95 -108.80 7.74
N ASN A 20 -53.41 -109.19 6.57
CA ASN A 20 -52.77 -108.24 5.66
C ASN A 20 -53.78 -107.22 5.09
N GLU A 21 -55.00 -107.64 4.78
CA GLU A 21 -56.05 -106.75 4.28
C GLU A 21 -56.52 -105.78 5.37
N LEU A 22 -56.69 -106.26 6.61
CA LEU A 22 -56.99 -105.41 7.77
C LEU A 22 -55.88 -104.39 8.04
N ARG A 23 -54.60 -104.81 7.96
CA ARG A 23 -53.45 -103.89 8.07
C ARG A 23 -53.43 -102.86 6.95
N SER A 24 -53.68 -103.29 5.71
CA SER A 24 -53.71 -102.39 4.54
C SER A 24 -54.80 -101.32 4.65
N GLN A 25 -56.01 -101.71 5.09
CA GLN A 25 -57.10 -100.77 5.36
C GLN A 25 -56.76 -99.81 6.50
N THR A 26 -56.10 -100.31 7.56
CA THR A 26 -55.65 -99.48 8.70
C THR A 26 -54.62 -98.43 8.26
N ILE A 27 -53.67 -98.82 7.40
CA ILE A 27 -52.64 -97.92 6.86
C ILE A 27 -53.28 -96.88 5.94
N THR A 28 -54.20 -97.31 5.06
CA THR A 28 -54.91 -96.40 4.14
C THR A 28 -55.73 -95.36 4.90
N ASN A 29 -56.49 -95.78 5.92
CA ASN A 29 -57.22 -94.85 6.79
C ASN A 29 -56.27 -93.90 7.55
N SER A 30 -55.12 -94.39 8.01
CA SER A 30 -54.12 -93.56 8.68
C SER A 30 -53.50 -92.52 7.74
N LYS A 31 -53.25 -92.87 6.46
CA LYS A 31 -52.77 -91.95 5.44
C LYS A 31 -53.80 -90.89 5.09
N LEU A 32 -55.07 -91.28 4.90
CA LEU A 32 -56.16 -90.33 4.66
C LEU A 32 -56.31 -89.34 5.82
N ARG A 33 -56.27 -89.84 7.06
CA ARG A 33 -56.32 -88.99 8.26
C ARG A 33 -55.11 -88.06 8.35
N LEU A 34 -53.92 -88.54 7.99
CA LEU A 34 -52.71 -87.69 7.98
C LEU A 34 -52.80 -86.60 6.92
N ALA A 35 -53.27 -86.93 5.71
CA ALA A 35 -53.48 -85.96 4.64
C ALA A 35 -54.53 -84.91 5.01
N GLN A 36 -55.65 -85.32 5.62
CA GLN A 36 -56.67 -84.41 6.14
C GLN A 36 -56.09 -83.48 7.22
N LYS A 37 -55.36 -84.01 8.20
CA LYS A 37 -54.68 -83.20 9.22
C LYS A 37 -53.66 -82.23 8.63
N SER A 38 -52.93 -82.64 7.60
CA SER A 38 -51.98 -81.77 6.89
C SER A 38 -52.69 -80.63 6.14
N SER A 39 -53.85 -80.92 5.54
CA SER A 39 -54.67 -79.91 4.86
C SER A 39 -55.30 -78.94 5.85
N GLU A 40 -55.84 -79.44 6.97
CA GLU A 40 -56.39 -78.61 8.06
C GLU A 40 -55.31 -77.73 8.69
N ALA A 41 -54.12 -78.28 8.98
CA ALA A 41 -53.00 -77.50 9.51
C ALA A 41 -52.56 -76.40 8.53
N SER A 42 -52.55 -76.69 7.22
CA SER A 42 -52.23 -75.69 6.20
C SER A 42 -53.32 -74.62 6.10
N GLN A 43 -54.60 -74.99 6.20
CA GLN A 43 -55.69 -74.03 6.18
C GLN A 43 -55.68 -73.14 7.43
N ILE A 44 -55.51 -73.71 8.62
CA ILE A 44 -55.35 -72.97 9.87
C ILE A 44 -54.14 -72.03 9.80
N TYR A 45 -53.04 -72.47 9.17
CA TYR A 45 -51.86 -71.65 8.94
C TYR A 45 -52.14 -70.47 8.00
N MET A 46 -52.82 -70.70 6.88
CA MET A 46 -53.20 -69.64 5.93
C MET A 46 -54.25 -68.68 6.53
N ASP A 47 -55.16 -69.19 7.35
CA ASP A 47 -56.18 -68.40 8.04
C ASP A 47 -55.56 -67.54 9.15
N ALA A 48 -54.60 -68.08 9.92
CA ALA A 48 -53.86 -67.33 10.94
C ALA A 48 -52.97 -66.24 10.33
N LEU A 49 -52.34 -66.51 9.16
CA LEU A 49 -51.58 -65.50 8.42
C LEU A 49 -52.49 -64.37 7.90
N ASN A 50 -53.70 -64.71 7.43
CA ASN A 50 -54.67 -63.72 6.98
C ASN A 50 -55.33 -62.92 8.11
N THR A 51 -55.43 -63.48 9.32
CA THR A 51 -56.12 -62.85 10.47
C THR A 51 -55.27 -61.78 11.16
N GLU A 52 -53.93 -61.83 11.05
CA GLU A 52 -53.02 -60.91 11.73
C GLU A 52 -52.14 -60.14 10.73
N LYS A 53 -52.72 -59.15 10.04
CA LYS A 53 -51.95 -58.24 9.17
C LYS A 53 -51.42 -57.06 9.97
N LEU A 54 -50.13 -56.80 9.87
CA LEU A 54 -49.56 -55.56 10.39
C LEU A 54 -50.06 -54.38 9.57
N THR A 55 -50.56 -53.36 10.24
CA THR A 55 -51.01 -52.13 9.60
C THR A 55 -50.14 -50.96 10.02
N TYR A 56 -49.82 -50.11 9.06
CA TYR A 56 -49.20 -48.83 9.26
C TYR A 56 -50.30 -47.78 9.38
N LYS A 57 -50.36 -47.10 10.52
CA LYS A 57 -51.26 -45.97 10.75
C LYS A 57 -50.43 -44.70 10.88
N TYR A 58 -50.78 -43.67 10.12
CA TYR A 58 -50.18 -42.33 10.25
C TYR A 58 -51.26 -41.27 10.41
N TYR A 59 -50.85 -40.11 10.91
CA TYR A 59 -51.65 -38.89 10.96
C TYR A 59 -51.08 -37.91 9.94
N ASN A 60 -51.93 -37.30 9.12
CA ASN A 60 -51.52 -36.22 8.22
C ASN A 60 -51.46 -34.86 8.96
N ASP A 61 -51.00 -33.81 8.28
CA ASP A 61 -50.90 -32.45 8.84
C ASP A 61 -52.24 -31.87 9.31
N ASN A 62 -53.37 -32.43 8.84
CA ASN A 62 -54.72 -32.05 9.24
C ASN A 62 -55.24 -32.85 10.45
N GLY A 63 -54.43 -33.75 11.03
CA GLY A 63 -54.79 -34.60 12.16
C GLY A 63 -55.69 -35.79 11.81
N GLU A 64 -55.89 -36.08 10.52
CA GLU A 64 -56.66 -37.23 10.06
C GLU A 64 -55.78 -38.48 10.02
N SER A 65 -56.34 -39.64 10.38
CA SER A 65 -55.60 -40.90 10.34
C SER A 65 -55.99 -41.78 9.17
N ALA A 66 -54.99 -42.36 8.49
CA ALA A 66 -55.18 -43.39 7.49
C ALA A 66 -54.39 -44.65 7.87
N SER A 67 -54.94 -45.83 7.57
CA SER A 67 -54.34 -47.12 7.87
C SER A 67 -54.13 -47.92 6.59
N TYR A 68 -52.93 -48.44 6.40
CA TYR A 68 -52.52 -49.26 5.25
C TYR A 68 -51.89 -50.57 5.73
N ASN A 69 -51.89 -51.59 4.89
CA ASN A 69 -51.10 -52.79 5.19
C ASN A 69 -49.60 -52.42 5.21
N LEU A 70 -48.90 -52.78 6.28
CA LEU A 70 -47.47 -52.51 6.40
C LEU A 70 -46.70 -53.40 5.43
N THR A 71 -45.97 -52.78 4.51
CA THR A 71 -45.07 -53.46 3.59
C THR A 71 -43.67 -52.89 3.76
N PRO A 72 -42.61 -53.65 3.41
CA PRO A 72 -41.25 -53.11 3.40
C PRO A 72 -41.11 -51.84 2.57
N ALA A 73 -41.79 -51.76 1.43
CA ALA A 73 -41.84 -50.55 0.60
C ALA A 73 -42.34 -49.31 1.36
N LEU A 74 -43.31 -49.47 2.26
CA LEU A 74 -43.87 -48.36 3.04
C LEU A 74 -42.93 -47.86 4.16
N ILE A 75 -42.01 -48.72 4.60
CA ILE A 75 -40.95 -48.40 5.58
C ILE A 75 -39.84 -47.58 4.91
N TYR A 76 -39.49 -47.91 3.67
CA TYR A 76 -38.46 -47.21 2.88
C TYR A 76 -38.99 -46.02 2.08
N SER A 77 -40.31 -45.80 2.03
CA SER A 77 -40.88 -44.64 1.33
C SER A 77 -40.61 -43.35 2.09
N TYR A 78 -40.03 -42.38 1.39
CA TYR A 78 -39.93 -41.02 1.91
C TYR A 78 -41.32 -40.41 2.11
N GLU A 79 -41.58 -39.87 3.30
CA GLU A 79 -42.75 -39.02 3.60
C GLU A 79 -42.33 -37.92 4.60
N PRO A 80 -42.87 -36.69 4.49
CA PRO A 80 -42.41 -35.53 5.29
C PRO A 80 -42.46 -35.71 6.82
N LEU A 81 -43.38 -36.52 7.33
CA LEU A 81 -43.58 -36.76 8.77
C LEU A 81 -42.98 -38.09 9.27
N LYS A 82 -42.30 -38.83 8.40
CA LYS A 82 -41.76 -40.15 8.75
C LYS A 82 -40.32 -40.02 9.23
N ASN A 83 -40.06 -40.59 10.42
CA ASN A 83 -38.71 -41.01 10.76
C ASN A 83 -38.26 -42.09 9.79
N GLN A 84 -36.97 -42.13 9.50
CA GLN A 84 -36.40 -43.16 8.65
C GLN A 84 -36.16 -44.44 9.43
N TYR A 85 -36.64 -45.54 8.85
CA TYR A 85 -36.47 -46.88 9.41
C TYR A 85 -35.86 -47.78 8.33
N SER A 86 -35.03 -48.72 8.74
CA SER A 86 -34.52 -49.78 7.86
C SER A 86 -34.89 -51.14 8.42
N ILE A 87 -34.93 -52.14 7.54
CA ILE A 87 -35.09 -53.54 7.91
C ILE A 87 -33.73 -54.19 7.74
N GLN A 88 -33.20 -54.82 8.80
CA GLN A 88 -31.94 -55.54 8.73
C GLN A 88 -32.17 -57.04 8.81
N ASN A 89 -31.34 -57.80 8.10
CA ASN A 89 -31.27 -59.24 8.30
C ASN A 89 -30.45 -59.59 9.56
N ALA A 90 -30.42 -60.88 9.92
CA ALA A 90 -29.66 -61.36 11.08
C ALA A 90 -28.14 -61.10 11.03
N SER A 91 -27.60 -60.76 9.85
CA SER A 91 -26.20 -60.38 9.65
C SER A 91 -25.95 -58.87 9.72
N GLY A 92 -26.98 -58.08 10.06
CA GLY A 92 -26.89 -56.61 10.14
C GLY A 92 -26.95 -55.89 8.79
N GLN A 93 -27.23 -56.61 7.69
CA GLN A 93 -27.32 -56.00 6.36
C GLN A 93 -28.69 -55.35 6.17
N ASN A 94 -28.72 -54.09 5.74
CA ASN A 94 -29.97 -53.39 5.42
C ASN A 94 -30.63 -54.00 4.17
N LEU A 95 -31.92 -54.30 4.22
CA LEU A 95 -32.69 -54.83 3.10
C LEU A 95 -33.23 -53.68 2.25
N VAL A 96 -32.70 -53.50 1.04
CA VAL A 96 -33.05 -52.35 0.17
C VAL A 96 -33.74 -52.81 -1.10
N SER A 97 -34.51 -51.92 -1.73
CA SER A 97 -35.17 -52.19 -3.00
C SER A 97 -34.15 -52.43 -4.13
N ALA A 98 -34.56 -53.12 -5.19
CA ALA A 98 -33.71 -53.31 -6.37
C ALA A 98 -33.33 -51.96 -7.02
N THR A 99 -34.23 -50.97 -6.98
CA THR A 99 -33.98 -49.62 -7.51
C THR A 99 -32.91 -48.88 -6.73
N ASP A 100 -32.97 -48.89 -5.40
CA ASP A 100 -32.00 -48.19 -4.56
C ASP A 100 -30.62 -48.85 -4.64
N ALA A 101 -30.58 -50.19 -4.67
CA ALA A 101 -29.38 -50.96 -4.92
C ALA A 101 -28.73 -50.59 -6.26
N LYS A 102 -29.52 -50.56 -7.34
CA LYS A 102 -29.04 -50.17 -8.67
C LYS A 102 -28.47 -48.76 -8.68
N ASN A 103 -29.19 -47.79 -8.11
CA ASN A 103 -28.73 -46.41 -8.05
C ASN A 103 -27.42 -46.29 -7.27
N TYR A 104 -27.28 -47.01 -6.15
CA TYR A 104 -26.05 -47.05 -5.36
C TYR A 104 -24.89 -47.70 -6.12
N GLU A 105 -25.13 -48.84 -6.80
CA GLU A 105 -24.12 -49.54 -7.59
C GLU A 105 -23.60 -48.70 -8.76
N GLU A 106 -24.48 -47.95 -9.44
CA GLU A 106 -24.17 -47.13 -10.62
C GLU A 106 -23.56 -45.75 -10.31
N THR A 107 -23.36 -45.39 -9.04
CA THR A 107 -22.79 -44.09 -8.62
C THR A 107 -21.59 -44.27 -7.71
N ASP A 108 -20.61 -43.37 -7.78
CA ASP A 108 -19.38 -43.50 -7.00
C ASP A 108 -19.30 -42.53 -5.82
N SER A 109 -20.18 -41.53 -5.76
CA SER A 109 -20.25 -40.55 -4.67
C SER A 109 -21.69 -40.28 -4.21
N LEU A 110 -21.84 -39.77 -2.98
CA LEU A 110 -23.12 -39.29 -2.46
C LEU A 110 -23.76 -38.25 -3.40
N TYR A 111 -22.94 -37.36 -3.99
CA TYR A 111 -23.41 -36.36 -4.94
C TYR A 111 -24.12 -37.00 -6.15
N GLU A 112 -23.48 -37.97 -6.80
CA GLU A 112 -24.05 -38.68 -7.94
C GLU A 112 -25.29 -39.48 -7.56
N PHE A 113 -25.29 -40.06 -6.35
CA PHE A 113 -26.44 -40.78 -5.82
C PHE A 113 -27.66 -39.87 -5.65
N LEU A 114 -27.50 -38.70 -5.00
CA LEU A 114 -28.57 -37.71 -4.85
C LEU A 114 -29.08 -37.20 -6.21
N LYS A 115 -28.18 -37.09 -7.20
CA LYS A 115 -28.54 -36.71 -8.57
C LYS A 115 -29.47 -37.72 -9.24
N ARG A 116 -29.32 -39.03 -8.98
CA ARG A 116 -30.24 -40.07 -9.50
C ARG A 116 -31.68 -39.91 -9.00
N TYR A 117 -31.88 -39.23 -7.87
CA TYR A 117 -33.20 -38.94 -7.30
C TYR A 117 -33.74 -37.54 -7.67
N GLY A 118 -33.06 -36.81 -8.57
CA GLY A 118 -33.49 -35.48 -9.03
C GLY A 118 -33.40 -34.40 -7.96
N LEU A 119 -32.55 -34.59 -6.96
CA LEU A 119 -32.42 -33.68 -5.82
C LEU A 119 -31.39 -32.59 -6.03
N VAL A 120 -30.73 -32.58 -7.18
CA VAL A 120 -29.55 -31.77 -7.45
C VAL A 120 -29.89 -30.75 -8.53
N GLU A 121 -29.71 -29.46 -8.23
CA GLU A 121 -29.96 -28.36 -9.16
C GLU A 121 -28.74 -27.44 -9.28
N SER A 122 -28.52 -26.92 -10.49
CA SER A 122 -27.47 -25.94 -10.76
C SER A 122 -27.97 -24.54 -10.48
N TYR A 123 -27.18 -23.73 -9.78
CA TYR A 123 -27.44 -22.31 -9.56
C TYR A 123 -26.17 -21.49 -9.78
N THR A 124 -26.31 -20.19 -10.02
CA THR A 124 -25.16 -19.29 -10.18
C THR A 124 -24.98 -18.45 -8.92
N ARG A 125 -23.76 -18.39 -8.39
CA ARG A 125 -23.40 -17.44 -7.34
C ARG A 125 -22.40 -16.41 -7.84
N THR A 126 -22.44 -15.23 -7.21
CA THR A 126 -21.57 -14.11 -7.54
C THR A 126 -20.44 -14.03 -6.52
N GLU A 127 -19.19 -14.13 -6.98
CA GLU A 127 -18.01 -13.90 -6.15
C GLU A 127 -17.34 -12.58 -6.56
N THR A 128 -16.94 -11.79 -5.57
CA THR A 128 -16.21 -10.54 -5.78
C THR A 128 -14.78 -10.71 -5.29
N GLU A 129 -13.81 -10.33 -6.14
CA GLU A 129 -12.41 -10.27 -5.79
C GLU A 129 -11.88 -8.85 -5.95
N THR A 130 -11.05 -8.41 -5.01
CA THR A 130 -10.31 -7.15 -5.12
C THR A 130 -9.02 -7.42 -5.89
N VAL A 131 -8.89 -6.84 -7.08
CA VAL A 131 -7.71 -6.99 -7.93
C VAL A 131 -7.01 -5.65 -8.14
N THR A 132 -5.72 -5.68 -8.46
CA THR A 132 -4.96 -4.48 -8.84
C THR A 132 -5.54 -3.91 -10.13
N ASN A 133 -5.78 -2.59 -10.15
CA ASN A 133 -6.28 -1.91 -11.33
C ASN A 133 -5.18 -1.84 -12.42
N PRO A 134 -5.40 -2.39 -13.63
CA PRO A 134 -4.42 -2.27 -14.72
C PRO A 134 -4.12 -0.81 -15.10
N GLU A 135 -5.11 0.09 -14.97
CA GLU A 135 -4.93 1.52 -15.25
C GLU A 135 -3.98 2.19 -14.26
N TYR A 136 -3.94 1.72 -13.00
CA TYR A 136 -2.98 2.19 -12.01
C TYR A 136 -1.54 1.87 -12.41
N ASN A 137 -1.28 0.66 -12.92
CA ASN A 137 0.05 0.30 -13.40
C ASN A 137 0.48 1.14 -14.62
N ALA A 138 -0.45 1.44 -15.51
CA ALA A 138 -0.19 2.33 -16.65
C ALA A 138 0.08 3.77 -16.17
N TRP A 139 -0.69 4.25 -15.19
CA TRP A 139 -0.52 5.56 -14.58
C TRP A 139 0.86 5.72 -13.94
N VAL A 140 1.33 4.73 -13.17
CA VAL A 140 2.66 4.76 -12.53
C VAL A 140 3.76 5.02 -13.57
N VAL A 141 3.72 4.34 -14.72
CA VAL A 141 4.71 4.54 -15.79
C VAL A 141 4.62 5.97 -16.37
N SER A 142 3.40 6.48 -16.61
CA SER A 142 3.24 7.86 -17.11
C SER A 142 3.64 8.93 -16.10
N HIS A 143 3.37 8.71 -14.82
CA HIS A 143 3.70 9.63 -13.73
C HIS A 143 5.22 9.67 -13.51
N ASP A 144 5.89 8.51 -13.50
CA ASP A 144 7.36 8.44 -13.43
C ASP A 144 8.05 9.19 -14.60
N ALA A 145 7.47 9.12 -15.80
CA ALA A 145 7.96 9.86 -16.95
C ALA A 145 7.75 11.38 -16.79
N TRP A 146 6.59 11.78 -16.27
CA TRP A 146 6.26 13.18 -15.96
C TRP A 146 7.22 13.77 -14.92
N VAL A 147 7.48 13.09 -13.80
CA VAL A 147 8.43 13.55 -12.77
C VAL A 147 9.83 13.78 -13.35
N LYS A 148 10.31 12.88 -14.20
CA LYS A 148 11.63 13.02 -14.84
C LYS A 148 11.71 14.16 -15.85
N SER A 149 10.56 14.64 -16.34
CA SER A 149 10.47 15.74 -17.30
C SER A 149 10.36 17.11 -16.64
N GLU A 150 10.45 17.19 -15.30
CA GLU A 150 10.41 18.46 -14.56
C GLU A 150 11.49 19.43 -15.11
N PRO A 151 11.10 20.64 -15.57
CA PRO A 151 12.03 21.65 -16.02
C PRO A 151 13.00 22.07 -14.92
N LYS A 152 14.29 22.22 -15.24
CA LYS A 152 15.31 22.64 -14.25
C LYS A 152 15.69 24.09 -14.46
N PRO A 153 15.89 24.89 -13.40
CA PRO A 153 16.30 26.30 -13.53
C PRO A 153 17.56 26.47 -14.40
N ASP A 154 18.52 25.56 -14.30
CA ASP A 154 19.77 25.59 -15.06
C ASP A 154 19.56 25.61 -16.58
N ASP A 155 18.50 24.96 -17.07
CA ASP A 155 18.15 24.91 -18.50
C ASP A 155 17.66 26.27 -19.04
N TYR A 156 17.37 27.22 -18.14
CA TYR A 156 16.86 28.57 -18.45
C TYR A 156 17.86 29.66 -18.04
N THR A 157 19.13 29.30 -17.84
CA THR A 157 20.18 30.27 -17.55
C THR A 157 20.88 30.76 -18.82
N THR A 158 21.19 32.05 -18.84
CA THR A 158 22.05 32.67 -19.86
C THR A 158 23.36 33.10 -19.20
N THR A 159 24.47 32.64 -19.75
CA THR A 159 25.80 33.06 -19.32
C THR A 159 26.30 34.17 -20.24
N THR A 160 26.66 35.31 -19.64
CA THR A 160 27.31 36.42 -20.34
C THR A 160 28.71 36.62 -19.79
N GLU A 161 29.67 36.81 -20.69
CA GLU A 161 31.04 37.19 -20.35
C GLU A 161 31.20 38.68 -20.62
N THR A 162 31.59 39.44 -19.59
CA THR A 162 31.84 40.87 -19.73
C THR A 162 33.31 41.16 -19.44
N GLU A 163 33.97 41.89 -20.33
CA GLU A 163 35.31 42.41 -20.07
C GLU A 163 35.23 43.58 -19.08
N VAL A 164 35.97 43.46 -17.99
CA VAL A 164 36.04 44.47 -16.95
C VAL A 164 37.48 44.94 -16.81
N THR A 165 37.69 46.24 -16.94
CA THR A 165 39.00 46.88 -16.70
C THR A 165 38.98 47.58 -15.34
N LYS A 166 39.85 47.16 -14.42
CA LYS A 166 40.01 47.76 -13.08
C LYS A 166 41.34 48.51 -12.99
N ARG A 167 41.38 49.61 -12.25
CA ARG A 167 42.65 50.26 -11.87
C ARG A 167 43.18 49.56 -10.61
N ILE A 168 44.45 49.21 -10.62
CA ILE A 168 45.15 48.57 -9.49
C ILE A 168 46.22 49.55 -9.01
N ASN A 169 46.08 49.98 -7.76
CA ASN A 169 47.08 50.80 -7.08
C ASN A 169 48.15 49.90 -6.43
N THR A 170 49.43 50.22 -6.65
CA THR A 170 50.57 49.42 -6.16
C THR A 170 51.28 50.04 -4.96
N SER A 171 50.79 51.18 -4.45
CA SER A 171 51.33 51.83 -3.26
C SER A 171 51.34 50.89 -2.07
N PRO A 172 52.46 50.81 -1.32
CA PRO A 172 52.53 50.08 -0.06
C PRO A 172 51.50 50.53 0.99
N ILE A 173 50.95 51.74 0.86
CA ILE A 173 49.92 52.31 1.74
C ILE A 173 48.52 51.78 1.39
N TYR A 174 48.29 51.34 0.16
CA TYR A 174 46.96 50.94 -0.31
C TYR A 174 46.33 49.75 0.46
N PRO A 175 47.08 48.70 0.85
CA PRO A 175 46.58 47.67 1.75
C PRO A 175 46.19 48.20 3.15
N GLU A 176 46.84 49.26 3.63
CA GLU A 176 46.52 49.87 4.92
C GLU A 176 45.21 50.68 4.85
N LEU A 177 44.90 51.28 3.70
CA LEU A 177 43.62 51.97 3.45
C LEU A 177 42.42 51.03 3.59
N THR A 178 42.53 49.83 3.03
CA THR A 178 41.46 48.82 3.01
C THR A 178 41.49 47.90 4.24
N GLY A 179 42.64 47.77 4.91
CA GLY A 179 42.82 47.00 6.13
C GLY A 179 42.62 47.84 7.39
N LYS A 180 43.68 48.53 7.85
CA LYS A 180 43.68 49.32 9.09
C LYS A 180 42.67 50.47 9.04
N LEU A 181 42.72 51.28 7.99
CA LEU A 181 41.80 52.40 7.79
C LEU A 181 40.45 51.99 7.21
N GLY A 182 40.20 50.68 7.04
CA GLY A 182 39.05 50.14 6.30
C GLY A 182 37.68 50.60 6.82
N GLY A 183 37.58 50.90 8.12
CA GLY A 183 36.35 51.47 8.71
C GLY A 183 36.02 52.84 8.14
N CYS A 184 36.92 53.81 8.32
CA CYS A 184 36.72 55.18 7.82
C CYS A 184 36.77 55.24 6.28
N PHE A 185 37.64 54.45 5.65
CA PHE A 185 37.75 54.34 4.20
C PHE A 185 36.48 53.78 3.56
N GLY A 186 35.91 52.69 4.08
CA GLY A 186 34.65 52.13 3.58
C GLY A 186 33.47 53.08 3.77
N ILE A 187 33.44 53.84 4.86
CA ILE A 187 32.42 54.87 5.09
C ILE A 187 32.59 56.04 4.09
N ALA A 188 33.82 56.40 3.73
CA ALA A 188 34.12 57.37 2.68
C ALA A 188 33.66 56.90 1.29
N VAL A 189 33.86 55.63 0.94
CA VAL A 189 33.31 54.99 -0.29
C VAL A 189 31.79 55.13 -0.36
N ASN A 190 31.11 55.15 0.79
CA ASN A 190 29.67 55.38 0.89
C ASN A 190 29.27 56.87 0.92
N GLY A 191 30.19 57.80 0.64
CA GLY A 191 29.86 59.23 0.45
C GLY A 191 29.90 60.10 1.69
N ASN A 192 30.64 59.73 2.73
CA ASN A 192 30.72 60.49 4.00
C ASN A 192 32.08 61.17 4.20
N ASN A 193 32.14 62.18 5.07
CA ASN A 193 33.36 62.94 5.44
C ASN A 193 34.40 62.15 6.23
N CYS A 194 34.17 60.86 6.45
CA CYS A 194 35.11 59.95 7.11
C CYS A 194 36.46 59.82 6.37
N TYR A 195 36.54 60.29 5.11
CA TYR A 195 37.81 60.40 4.40
C TYR A 195 38.80 61.34 5.11
N MET A 196 38.35 62.33 5.88
CA MET A 196 39.24 63.22 6.65
C MET A 196 39.97 62.49 7.79
N HIS A 197 39.36 61.44 8.36
CA HIS A 197 40.03 60.57 9.34
C HIS A 197 41.11 59.72 8.66
N VAL A 198 40.85 59.28 7.42
CA VAL A 198 41.85 58.60 6.59
C VAL A 198 43.03 59.54 6.30
N LEU A 199 42.76 60.80 5.92
CA LEU A 199 43.79 61.82 5.71
C LEU A 199 44.59 62.11 7.00
N SER A 200 43.90 62.26 8.13
CA SER A 200 44.52 62.46 9.45
C SER A 200 45.44 61.31 9.84
N ALA A 201 45.01 60.06 9.58
CA ALA A 201 45.80 58.88 9.85
C ALA A 201 47.06 58.77 8.96
N LEU A 202 46.95 59.22 7.70
CA LEU A 202 48.06 59.25 6.73
C LEU A 202 49.18 60.19 7.18
N ILE A 203 48.87 61.38 7.70
CA ILE A 203 49.88 62.35 8.14
C ILE A 203 50.31 62.16 9.61
N GLY A 204 49.50 61.49 10.42
CA GLY A 204 49.83 61.12 11.81
C GLY A 204 49.60 62.24 12.82
N VAL A 205 49.63 61.90 14.11
CA VAL A 205 49.44 62.85 15.22
C VAL A 205 50.58 63.87 15.34
N GLY A 206 50.24 65.10 15.73
CA GLY A 206 51.20 66.20 15.90
C GLY A 206 50.79 67.48 15.17
N GLU A 207 51.67 68.48 15.24
CA GLU A 207 51.49 69.76 14.56
C GLU A 207 51.89 69.65 13.08
N HIS A 208 51.02 70.15 12.20
CA HIS A 208 51.23 70.19 10.76
C HIS A 208 51.04 71.60 10.25
N THR A 209 51.87 72.00 9.28
CA THR A 209 51.85 73.34 8.67
C THR A 209 51.49 73.23 7.21
N THR A 210 50.45 73.96 6.80
CA THR A 210 50.05 74.08 5.40
C THR A 210 51.06 74.90 4.59
N SER A 211 51.01 74.79 3.26
CA SER A 211 51.89 75.52 2.35
C SER A 211 51.73 77.04 2.44
N ASP A 212 50.55 77.54 2.87
CA ASP A 212 50.26 78.96 3.11
C ASP A 212 50.52 79.43 4.55
N GLY A 213 51.01 78.55 5.42
CA GLY A 213 51.52 78.89 6.75
C GLY A 213 50.53 78.75 7.91
N HIS A 214 49.35 78.16 7.70
CA HIS A 214 48.44 77.78 8.78
C HIS A 214 48.94 76.52 9.51
N THR A 215 48.79 76.49 10.84
CA THR A 215 49.20 75.36 11.68
C THR A 215 47.97 74.73 12.34
N TYR A 216 47.87 73.41 12.30
CA TYR A 216 46.84 72.64 13.02
C TYR A 216 47.41 71.35 13.57
N ASN A 217 46.75 70.79 14.58
CA ASN A 217 47.16 69.54 15.22
C ASN A 217 46.23 68.38 14.81
N ILE A 218 46.83 67.21 14.59
CA ILE A 218 46.10 65.94 14.53
C ILE A 218 46.16 65.26 15.90
N TYR A 219 45.01 64.76 16.36
CA TYR A 219 44.86 64.11 17.66
C TYR A 219 44.42 62.66 17.50
N TYR A 220 44.72 61.85 18.51
CA TYR A 220 44.00 60.59 18.67
C TYR A 220 42.58 60.88 19.14
N LYS A 221 41.58 60.21 18.57
CA LYS A 221 40.18 60.33 19.02
C LYS A 221 40.03 60.06 20.52
N GLU A 222 40.87 59.16 21.04
CA GLU A 222 40.90 58.78 22.46
C GLU A 222 41.38 59.92 23.37
N ASP A 223 42.16 60.86 22.83
CA ASP A 223 42.66 62.03 23.53
C ASP A 223 41.78 63.28 23.32
N LYS A 224 40.77 63.17 22.43
CA LYS A 224 39.85 64.23 21.97
C LYS A 224 40.53 65.39 21.24
N CYS A 225 39.81 66.01 20.31
CA CYS A 225 40.32 67.22 19.66
C CYS A 225 40.19 68.43 20.62
N GLU A 226 41.27 69.18 20.83
CA GLU A 226 41.32 70.28 21.82
C GLU A 226 40.31 71.39 21.49
N GLU A 227 40.12 71.69 20.21
CA GLU A 227 39.28 72.78 19.71
C GLU A 227 37.79 72.58 19.98
N HIS A 228 37.34 71.33 20.09
CA HIS A 228 35.90 71.01 20.25
C HIS A 228 35.58 70.10 21.43
N ASN A 229 36.58 69.49 22.09
CA ASN A 229 36.42 68.54 23.19
C ASN A 229 35.52 67.33 22.81
N GLU A 230 35.63 66.88 21.56
CA GLU A 230 34.89 65.76 20.98
C GLU A 230 35.84 64.63 20.58
N ASP A 231 35.33 63.39 20.61
CA ASP A 231 36.10 62.21 20.23
C ASP A 231 36.35 62.18 18.71
N TRP A 232 35.34 62.55 17.90
CA TRP A 232 35.43 62.54 16.44
C TRP A 232 35.34 63.96 15.84
N CYS A 233 36.46 64.42 15.29
CA CYS A 233 36.64 65.69 14.59
C CYS A 233 37.42 65.46 13.29
N TRP A 234 37.40 66.42 12.36
CA TRP A 234 38.10 66.31 11.06
C TRP A 234 39.59 65.96 11.17
N ASN A 235 40.23 66.36 12.27
CA ASN A 235 41.65 66.15 12.59
C ASN A 235 41.90 65.04 13.62
N THR A 236 41.09 63.97 13.59
CA THR A 236 41.22 62.84 14.53
C THR A 236 41.29 61.49 13.82
N TYR A 237 41.98 60.53 14.45
CA TYR A 237 41.91 59.12 14.07
C TYR A 237 42.13 58.21 15.29
N SER A 238 41.82 56.92 15.18
CA SER A 238 41.89 55.97 16.29
C SER A 238 43.26 55.32 16.47
N ARG A 239 43.76 55.30 17.72
CA ARG A 239 45.02 54.64 18.07
C ARG A 239 45.02 53.13 17.82
N ASN A 240 43.86 52.46 18.00
CA ASN A 240 43.78 51.00 18.01
C ASN A 240 43.51 50.36 16.64
N SER A 241 43.08 51.14 15.64
CA SER A 241 42.72 50.60 14.32
C SER A 241 43.43 51.28 13.16
N GLU A 242 44.01 52.47 13.33
CA GLU A 242 44.29 53.36 12.20
C GLU A 242 45.73 53.93 12.17
N GLU A 243 46.66 53.41 12.97
CA GLU A 243 48.05 53.85 12.91
C GLU A 243 48.78 53.22 11.72
N ILE A 244 49.06 54.03 10.71
CA ILE A 244 50.01 53.71 9.64
C ILE A 244 51.42 53.74 10.24
N GLY A 245 52.29 52.79 9.88
CA GLY A 245 53.67 52.79 10.39
C GLY A 245 54.48 53.98 9.87
N ASP A 246 55.39 54.52 10.68
CA ASP A 246 56.20 55.69 10.31
C ASP A 246 57.02 55.48 9.02
N ASP A 247 57.48 54.25 8.77
CA ASP A 247 58.18 53.87 7.53
C ASP A 247 57.31 54.06 6.27
N LEU A 248 56.00 53.85 6.38
CA LEU A 248 55.04 54.07 5.29
C LEU A 248 54.72 55.56 5.12
N ARG A 249 54.63 56.32 6.22
CA ARG A 249 54.46 57.79 6.15
C ARG A 249 55.67 58.46 5.50
N GLN A 250 56.87 57.92 5.70
CA GLN A 250 58.09 58.45 5.11
C GLN A 250 58.03 58.49 3.57
N SER A 251 57.30 57.56 2.92
CA SER A 251 57.17 57.55 1.45
C SER A 251 56.36 58.75 0.93
N LEU A 252 55.36 59.22 1.69
CA LEU A 252 54.51 60.35 1.31
C LEU A 252 55.31 61.66 1.14
N TYR A 253 56.45 61.79 1.83
CA TYR A 253 57.34 62.94 1.69
C TYR A 253 58.18 62.90 0.40
N THR A 254 58.39 61.70 -0.16
CA THR A 254 59.22 61.47 -1.35
C THR A 254 58.40 61.24 -2.61
N ASP A 255 57.14 60.84 -2.49
CA ASP A 255 56.25 60.57 -3.62
C ASP A 255 55.88 61.88 -4.33
N GLU A 256 56.09 61.93 -5.66
CA GLU A 256 55.65 63.04 -6.51
C GLU A 256 54.13 62.96 -6.74
N LEU A 257 53.48 64.11 -6.86
CA LEU A 257 52.08 64.16 -7.28
C LEU A 257 51.91 63.63 -8.70
N SER A 258 50.77 62.97 -8.97
CA SER A 258 50.45 62.51 -10.30
C SER A 258 50.36 63.69 -11.26
N LYS A 259 50.92 63.51 -12.47
CA LYS A 259 50.88 64.50 -13.55
C LYS A 259 49.67 64.28 -14.47
N GLU A 260 48.83 63.29 -14.18
CA GLU A 260 47.63 62.99 -14.95
C GLU A 260 46.53 64.03 -14.65
N ALA A 261 45.70 64.37 -15.64
CA ALA A 261 44.47 65.11 -15.38
C ALA A 261 43.32 64.14 -15.55
N TYR A 262 42.46 64.03 -14.54
CA TYR A 262 41.38 63.05 -14.54
C TYR A 262 40.10 63.64 -13.96
N ASN A 263 38.96 63.36 -14.61
CA ASN A 263 37.65 63.83 -14.17
C ASN A 263 36.55 62.89 -14.68
N ASP A 264 36.55 61.66 -14.19
CA ASP A 264 35.55 60.64 -14.55
C ASP A 264 35.45 59.56 -13.45
N TYR A 265 34.66 58.52 -13.70
CA TYR A 265 34.55 57.35 -12.84
C TYR A 265 35.59 56.27 -13.20
N ILE A 266 36.20 55.67 -12.18
CA ILE A 266 37.02 54.46 -12.31
C ILE A 266 36.42 53.30 -11.51
N LYS A 267 36.62 52.08 -12.02
CA LYS A 267 36.40 50.86 -11.26
C LYS A 267 37.68 50.51 -10.48
N ALA A 268 37.65 50.75 -9.18
CA ALA A 268 38.68 50.35 -8.21
C ALA A 268 38.25 49.07 -7.47
N ASP A 269 39.13 48.53 -6.62
CA ASP A 269 38.85 47.31 -5.85
C ASP A 269 37.68 47.47 -4.87
N TYR A 270 37.42 48.70 -4.43
CA TYR A 270 36.37 49.04 -3.47
C TYR A 270 35.09 49.60 -4.13
N GLY A 271 35.01 49.61 -5.46
CA GLY A 271 33.81 50.00 -6.20
C GLY A 271 34.07 51.00 -7.32
N ASN A 272 32.98 51.52 -7.90
CA ASN A 272 33.04 52.56 -8.91
C ASN A 272 33.03 53.94 -8.24
N VAL A 273 34.14 54.67 -8.34
CA VAL A 273 34.29 55.98 -7.69
C VAL A 273 34.63 57.06 -8.70
N LYS A 274 34.11 58.26 -8.46
CA LYS A 274 34.47 59.44 -9.24
C LYS A 274 35.81 59.95 -8.74
N CYS A 275 36.75 60.16 -9.64
CA CYS A 275 38.04 60.79 -9.35
C CYS A 275 38.12 62.11 -10.12
N THR A 276 38.50 63.18 -9.44
CA THR A 276 38.71 64.49 -10.06
C THR A 276 40.00 65.12 -9.53
N GLY A 277 40.95 65.42 -10.42
CA GLY A 277 42.22 66.06 -10.07
C GLY A 277 43.02 66.49 -11.30
N SER A 278 44.02 67.35 -11.07
CA SER A 278 44.87 67.90 -12.13
C SER A 278 46.34 67.65 -11.84
N GLY A 279 47.09 67.27 -12.87
CA GLY A 279 48.54 67.13 -12.81
C GLY A 279 49.34 68.42 -12.61
N THR A 280 48.66 69.55 -12.49
CA THR A 280 49.22 70.88 -12.25
C THR A 280 48.99 71.39 -10.83
N ASP A 281 48.44 70.54 -9.95
CA ASP A 281 48.09 70.89 -8.56
C ASP A 281 49.31 71.21 -7.67
N THR A 282 50.53 71.04 -8.18
CA THR A 282 51.79 71.39 -7.49
C THR A 282 51.89 72.86 -7.09
N GLU A 283 51.22 73.77 -7.83
CA GLU A 283 51.16 75.19 -7.46
C GLU A 283 50.23 75.47 -6.26
N LYS A 284 49.30 74.55 -5.97
CA LYS A 284 48.28 74.70 -4.91
C LYS A 284 48.65 73.97 -3.63
N TYR A 285 49.24 72.78 -3.73
CA TYR A 285 49.35 71.81 -2.63
C TYR A 285 50.81 71.41 -2.27
N GLY A 286 51.80 72.10 -2.84
CA GLY A 286 53.21 71.75 -2.69
C GLY A 286 53.66 70.59 -3.59
N ASN A 287 54.91 70.15 -3.41
CA ASN A 287 55.59 69.28 -4.37
C ASN A 287 55.48 67.77 -4.08
N ASN A 288 54.91 67.35 -2.94
CA ASN A 288 54.81 65.94 -2.55
C ASN A 288 53.41 65.58 -2.01
N VAL A 289 53.13 64.28 -1.95
CA VAL A 289 51.83 63.75 -1.52
C VAL A 289 51.50 64.12 -0.08
N TYR A 290 52.49 64.13 0.83
CA TYR A 290 52.30 64.52 2.22
C TYR A 290 51.75 65.95 2.34
N GLN A 291 52.40 66.92 1.69
CA GLN A 291 51.97 68.32 1.76
C GLN A 291 50.58 68.49 1.14
N LYS A 292 50.28 67.75 0.07
CA LYS A 292 48.93 67.73 -0.51
C LYS A 292 47.89 67.21 0.47
N ILE A 293 48.18 66.17 1.25
CA ILE A 293 47.25 65.70 2.28
C ILE A 293 47.05 66.77 3.36
N VAL A 294 48.12 67.40 3.83
CA VAL A 294 48.06 68.45 4.85
C VAL A 294 47.21 69.64 4.39
N ASP A 295 47.49 70.14 3.19
CA ASP A 295 46.80 71.29 2.62
C ASP A 295 45.35 70.94 2.24
N PHE A 296 45.12 69.74 1.69
CA PHE A 296 43.78 69.30 1.33
C PHE A 296 42.90 69.12 2.55
N LEU A 297 43.40 68.49 3.62
CA LEU A 297 42.66 68.32 4.86
C LEU A 297 42.27 69.67 5.47
N TRP A 298 43.20 70.64 5.48
CA TRP A 298 42.90 72.00 5.90
C TRP A 298 41.91 72.70 4.97
N GLU A 299 41.95 72.47 3.66
CA GLU A 299 40.98 73.08 2.74
C GLU A 299 39.55 72.63 3.02
N VAL A 300 39.35 71.36 3.39
CA VAL A 300 38.01 70.76 3.54
C VAL A 300 37.50 70.68 4.98
N HIS A 301 38.29 71.10 5.98
CA HIS A 301 37.99 70.87 7.40
C HIS A 301 36.58 71.35 7.82
N ASP A 302 36.14 72.49 7.31
CA ASP A 302 34.81 73.08 7.59
C ASP A 302 33.63 72.23 7.06
N GLU A 303 33.88 71.29 6.14
CA GLU A 303 32.84 70.37 5.65
C GLU A 303 32.48 69.31 6.71
N TYR A 304 33.33 69.08 7.71
CA TYR A 304 33.11 68.06 8.72
C TYR A 304 32.14 68.54 9.81
N LYS A 305 31.08 67.75 10.03
CA LYS A 305 30.17 67.99 11.16
C LYS A 305 30.74 67.42 12.46
N VAL A 306 31.32 68.28 13.29
CA VAL A 306 31.83 67.94 14.63
C VAL A 306 30.74 67.26 15.49
N GLY A 307 31.14 66.22 16.23
CA GLY A 307 30.23 65.40 17.04
C GLY A 307 29.42 64.36 16.24
N HIS A 308 29.63 64.26 14.92
CA HIS A 308 29.12 63.17 14.09
C HIS A 308 30.23 62.13 13.86
N ASN A 309 29.94 60.85 14.11
CA ASN A 309 30.94 59.77 13.99
C ASN A 309 31.53 59.60 12.58
N THR A 310 30.86 60.12 11.54
CA THR A 310 31.29 60.05 10.13
C THR A 310 31.50 61.42 9.48
N GLY A 311 31.36 62.51 10.24
CA GLY A 311 31.40 63.87 9.72
C GLY A 311 30.23 64.29 8.81
N ALA A 312 29.20 63.45 8.67
CA ALA A 312 28.06 63.57 7.74
C ALA A 312 28.43 63.33 6.26
N ASN A 313 27.49 63.58 5.35
CA ASN A 313 27.70 63.37 3.91
C ASN A 313 28.78 64.31 3.38
N ALA A 314 29.70 63.76 2.59
CA ALA A 314 30.76 64.53 1.96
C ALA A 314 30.26 65.36 0.79
N ASN A 315 30.94 66.48 0.56
CA ASN A 315 30.83 67.20 -0.70
C ASN A 315 31.33 66.29 -1.84
N PRO A 316 30.54 66.05 -2.90
CA PRO A 316 30.93 65.17 -4.01
C PRO A 316 32.26 65.56 -4.68
N ASP A 317 32.58 66.85 -4.77
CA ASP A 317 33.81 67.32 -5.41
C ASP A 317 35.03 67.10 -4.51
N SER A 318 34.90 67.33 -3.19
CA SER A 318 35.94 67.01 -2.21
C SER A 318 36.19 65.50 -2.14
N LEU A 319 35.13 64.70 -2.16
CA LEU A 319 35.25 63.25 -2.18
C LEU A 319 35.89 62.73 -3.49
N ALA A 320 35.59 63.34 -4.63
CA ALA A 320 36.23 62.98 -5.89
C ALA A 320 37.73 63.33 -5.92
N ARG A 321 38.14 64.43 -5.28
CA ARG A 321 39.55 64.79 -5.08
C ARG A 321 40.27 63.84 -4.12
N PHE A 322 39.58 63.38 -3.08
CA PHE A 322 40.09 62.33 -2.21
C PHE A 322 40.36 61.05 -2.99
N PHE A 323 39.42 60.55 -3.80
CA PHE A 323 39.68 59.35 -4.60
C PHE A 323 40.72 59.56 -5.70
N TYR A 324 40.87 60.77 -6.22
CA TYR A 324 42.00 61.09 -7.09
C TYR A 324 43.34 60.95 -6.34
N LEU A 325 43.45 61.50 -5.14
CA LEU A 325 44.63 61.34 -4.29
C LEU A 325 44.93 59.85 -4.05
N ILE A 326 43.92 59.05 -3.74
CA ILE A 326 44.11 57.61 -3.50
C ILE A 326 44.53 56.84 -4.76
N GLU A 327 43.98 57.17 -5.92
CA GLU A 327 44.09 56.32 -7.12
C GLU A 327 45.17 56.77 -8.12
N PHE A 328 45.59 58.03 -8.01
CA PHE A 328 46.57 58.65 -8.89
C PHE A 328 47.81 59.12 -8.14
N ASP A 329 47.67 59.77 -6.98
CA ASP A 329 48.82 60.36 -6.27
C ASP A 329 49.53 59.35 -5.34
N LEU A 330 48.80 58.40 -4.75
CA LEU A 330 49.41 57.34 -3.95
C LEU A 330 50.05 56.28 -4.85
N GLY A 331 51.34 56.44 -5.18
CA GLY A 331 52.16 55.44 -5.86
C GLY A 331 51.75 55.14 -7.30
N ASP A 332 52.43 54.17 -7.92
CA ASP A 332 52.14 53.76 -9.30
C ASP A 332 50.83 52.99 -9.40
N SER A 333 50.14 53.11 -10.53
CA SER A 333 48.93 52.35 -10.85
C SER A 333 48.97 51.78 -12.26
N TYR A 334 48.28 50.66 -12.46
CA TYR A 334 48.11 50.05 -13.79
C TYR A 334 46.69 49.53 -13.96
N THR A 335 46.24 49.39 -15.21
CA THR A 335 44.93 48.79 -15.50
C THR A 335 45.06 47.29 -15.74
N LYS A 336 44.12 46.52 -15.20
CA LYS A 336 44.02 45.07 -15.41
C LYS A 336 42.65 44.75 -15.98
N THR A 337 42.63 44.10 -17.14
CA THR A 337 41.40 43.58 -17.76
C THR A 337 41.20 42.13 -17.37
N SER A 338 39.99 41.79 -16.95
CA SER A 338 39.57 40.42 -16.64
C SER A 338 38.17 40.16 -17.18
N THR A 339 37.90 38.91 -17.54
CA THR A 339 36.55 38.46 -17.91
C THR A 339 35.79 38.11 -16.64
N GLU A 340 34.68 38.80 -16.38
CA GLU A 340 33.72 38.42 -15.33
C GLU A 340 32.56 37.67 -16.01
N THR A 341 32.18 36.52 -15.44
CA THR A 341 31.07 35.68 -15.93
C THR A 341 29.84 35.92 -15.08
N ASN A 342 28.76 36.38 -15.72
CA ASN A 342 27.46 36.56 -15.08
C ASN A 342 26.48 35.52 -15.63
N THR A 343 25.89 34.74 -14.73
CA THR A 343 24.82 33.79 -15.05
C THR A 343 23.51 34.37 -14.54
N GLU A 344 22.59 34.65 -15.45
CA GLU A 344 21.24 35.14 -15.14
C GLU A 344 20.21 34.07 -15.50
N LEU A 345 19.26 33.83 -14.59
CA LEU A 345 18.12 32.95 -14.81
C LEU A 345 16.99 33.73 -15.49
N ASP A 346 16.47 33.23 -16.61
CA ASP A 346 15.20 33.69 -17.15
C ASP A 346 14.05 33.11 -16.31
N SER A 347 13.74 33.80 -15.21
CA SER A 347 12.71 33.36 -14.27
C SER A 347 11.33 33.26 -14.92
N GLY A 348 11.03 34.13 -15.89
CA GLY A 348 9.73 34.11 -16.59
C GLY A 348 9.57 32.87 -17.46
N ALA A 349 10.59 32.52 -18.24
CA ALA A 349 10.56 31.32 -19.07
C ALA A 349 10.53 30.03 -18.24
N TYR A 350 11.28 29.99 -17.14
CA TYR A 350 11.26 28.86 -16.20
C TYR A 350 9.89 28.69 -15.54
N GLU A 351 9.32 29.76 -14.98
CA GLU A 351 8.01 29.72 -14.32
C GLU A 351 6.89 29.28 -15.29
N GLU A 352 6.90 29.77 -16.54
CA GLU A 352 5.93 29.36 -17.55
C GLU A 352 6.07 27.86 -17.90
N ALA A 353 7.30 27.37 -18.04
CA ALA A 353 7.56 25.96 -18.36
C ALA A 353 7.19 25.04 -17.19
N HIS A 354 7.54 25.43 -15.96
CA HIS A 354 7.23 24.67 -14.75
C HIS A 354 5.71 24.59 -14.53
N LYS A 355 5.00 25.71 -14.70
CA LYS A 355 3.53 25.73 -14.64
C LYS A 355 2.87 24.80 -15.66
N LYS A 356 3.35 24.78 -16.92
CA LYS A 356 2.83 23.85 -17.95
C LYS A 356 3.09 22.39 -17.58
N TRP A 357 4.22 22.11 -16.95
CA TRP A 357 4.53 20.78 -16.43
C TRP A 357 3.55 20.40 -15.31
N GLU A 358 3.30 21.26 -14.32
CA GLU A 358 2.31 21.02 -13.25
C GLU A 358 0.91 20.75 -13.81
N GLU A 359 0.43 21.55 -14.77
CA GLU A 359 -0.88 21.38 -15.40
C GLU A 359 -1.01 20.08 -16.21
N SER A 360 0.11 19.42 -16.55
CA SER A 360 0.15 18.18 -17.32
C SER A 360 0.20 16.90 -16.47
N GLU A 361 0.11 17.02 -15.14
CA GLU A 361 0.16 15.87 -14.22
C GLU A 361 -0.94 14.84 -14.57
N PRO A 362 -0.60 13.57 -14.82
CA PRO A 362 -1.59 12.54 -15.10
C PRO A 362 -2.42 12.25 -13.84
N GLY A 363 -3.75 12.17 -13.97
CA GLY A 363 -4.65 11.90 -12.84
C GLY A 363 -4.54 10.47 -12.30
N GLU A 364 -4.44 10.32 -10.98
CA GLU A 364 -4.26 9.02 -10.30
C GLU A 364 -5.58 8.19 -10.28
N PRO A 365 -5.62 7.01 -10.94
CA PRO A 365 -6.76 6.10 -10.85
C PRO A 365 -6.71 5.28 -9.55
N PRO A 366 -7.84 4.68 -9.11
CA PRO A 366 -7.85 3.84 -7.92
C PRO A 366 -6.93 2.63 -8.07
N LYS A 367 -6.12 2.36 -7.03
CA LYS A 367 -5.12 1.28 -7.02
C LYS A 367 -5.71 -0.13 -7.18
N THR A 368 -6.93 -0.33 -6.70
CA THR A 368 -7.64 -1.61 -6.77
C THR A 368 -9.04 -1.42 -7.31
N ILE A 369 -9.53 -2.41 -8.06
CA ILE A 369 -10.91 -2.48 -8.54
C ILE A 369 -11.53 -3.80 -8.08
N THR A 370 -12.86 -3.78 -7.92
CA THR A 370 -13.63 -5.00 -7.66
C THR A 370 -13.95 -5.67 -8.98
N LYS A 371 -13.56 -6.94 -9.12
CA LYS A 371 -13.94 -7.78 -10.24
C LYS A 371 -14.99 -8.79 -9.78
N THR A 372 -16.05 -8.90 -10.55
CA THR A 372 -17.15 -9.82 -10.28
C THR A 372 -17.01 -11.03 -11.20
N LYS A 373 -17.14 -12.23 -10.64
CA LYS A 373 -17.18 -13.47 -11.40
C LYS A 373 -18.45 -14.26 -11.05
N THR A 374 -19.14 -14.74 -12.08
CA THR A 374 -20.24 -15.70 -11.94
C THR A 374 -19.66 -17.11 -11.90
N ILE A 375 -20.11 -17.91 -10.93
CA ILE A 375 -19.69 -19.30 -10.75
C ILE A 375 -20.95 -20.17 -10.79
N ASP A 376 -20.94 -21.19 -11.64
CA ASP A 376 -21.95 -22.25 -11.63
C ASP A 376 -21.66 -23.19 -10.45
N ASP A 377 -22.60 -23.32 -9.53
CA ASP A 377 -22.54 -24.18 -8.35
C ASP A 377 -23.77 -25.12 -8.34
N ILE A 378 -23.76 -26.11 -7.45
CA ILE A 378 -24.77 -27.17 -7.43
C ILE A 378 -25.27 -27.41 -6.00
N ALA A 379 -26.59 -27.35 -5.81
CA ALA A 379 -27.23 -27.51 -4.51
C ALA A 379 -28.36 -28.55 -4.52
N ILE A 380 -28.90 -28.82 -3.32
CA ILE A 380 -30.01 -29.70 -3.05
C ILE A 380 -31.30 -28.88 -2.97
N ASN A 381 -32.32 -29.29 -3.73
CA ASN A 381 -33.60 -28.57 -3.86
C ASN A 381 -34.64 -28.86 -2.76
N ASP A 382 -34.49 -29.99 -2.05
CA ASP A 382 -35.41 -30.43 -1.00
C ASP A 382 -34.60 -30.93 0.20
N LYS A 383 -34.62 -30.18 1.31
CA LYS A 383 -33.87 -30.50 2.54
C LYS A 383 -34.25 -31.85 3.12
N SER A 384 -35.54 -32.11 3.25
CA SER A 384 -36.07 -33.29 3.95
C SER A 384 -35.85 -34.55 3.12
N LYS A 385 -36.12 -34.47 1.81
CA LYS A 385 -35.86 -35.57 0.88
C LYS A 385 -34.36 -35.78 0.66
N GLY A 386 -33.59 -34.70 0.57
CA GLY A 386 -32.13 -34.72 0.56
C GLY A 386 -31.55 -35.46 1.76
N GLN A 387 -32.07 -35.19 2.97
CA GLN A 387 -31.61 -35.87 4.18
C GLN A 387 -31.95 -37.36 4.16
N TRP A 388 -33.15 -37.71 3.68
CA TRP A 388 -33.59 -39.10 3.57
C TRP A 388 -32.66 -39.96 2.69
N TYR A 389 -32.34 -39.48 1.50
CA TYR A 389 -31.45 -40.20 0.59
C TYR A 389 -29.98 -40.12 1.01
N THR A 390 -29.57 -39.06 1.70
CA THR A 390 -28.27 -39.01 2.37
C THR A 390 -28.16 -40.13 3.39
N ASN A 391 -29.13 -40.25 4.31
CA ASN A 391 -29.14 -41.33 5.29
C ASN A 391 -29.14 -42.72 4.62
N LEU A 392 -29.91 -42.92 3.54
CA LEU A 392 -29.93 -44.18 2.80
C LEU A 392 -28.54 -44.54 2.26
N TRP A 393 -27.85 -43.59 1.65
CA TRP A 393 -26.48 -43.76 1.18
C TRP A 393 -25.53 -44.17 2.33
N TYR A 394 -25.60 -43.48 3.47
CA TYR A 394 -24.79 -43.80 4.64
C TYR A 394 -25.13 -45.20 5.21
N MET A 395 -26.41 -45.59 5.24
CA MET A 395 -26.85 -46.93 5.67
C MET A 395 -26.32 -48.03 4.74
N MET A 396 -26.31 -47.78 3.43
CA MET A 396 -25.77 -48.73 2.44
C MET A 396 -24.23 -48.79 2.45
N ASN A 397 -23.58 -47.71 2.88
CA ASN A 397 -22.16 -47.68 3.23
C ASN A 397 -21.88 -48.31 4.60
N GLY A 398 -22.89 -48.64 5.41
CA GLY A 398 -22.74 -49.24 6.74
C GLY A 398 -22.38 -48.25 7.86
N SER A 399 -22.66 -46.96 7.67
CA SER A 399 -22.51 -45.95 8.70
C SER A 399 -23.78 -45.83 9.54
N GLU A 400 -23.62 -45.67 10.86
CA GLU A 400 -24.71 -45.39 11.79
C GLU A 400 -25.04 -43.89 11.89
N THR A 401 -24.15 -43.04 11.36
CA THR A 401 -24.33 -41.59 11.31
C THR A 401 -24.23 -41.09 9.88
N ALA A 402 -25.06 -40.09 9.56
CA ALA A 402 -25.08 -39.46 8.25
C ALA A 402 -24.79 -37.97 8.38
N ASN A 403 -24.18 -37.39 7.36
CA ASN A 403 -24.03 -35.94 7.30
C ASN A 403 -25.40 -35.26 7.22
N VAL A 404 -25.50 -34.11 7.87
CA VAL A 404 -26.72 -33.31 7.89
C VAL A 404 -26.75 -32.42 6.64
N VAL A 405 -27.92 -32.38 5.99
CA VAL A 405 -28.24 -31.41 4.95
C VAL A 405 -28.45 -30.05 5.61
N VAL A 406 -27.58 -29.10 5.28
CA VAL A 406 -27.58 -27.75 5.83
C VAL A 406 -28.04 -26.75 4.78
N GLU A 407 -28.51 -25.59 5.24
CA GLU A 407 -28.77 -24.46 4.35
C GLU A 407 -27.48 -23.96 3.72
N ASP A 408 -27.53 -23.70 2.42
CA ASP A 408 -26.45 -23.04 1.72
C ASP A 408 -26.56 -21.53 1.91
N LYS A 409 -25.78 -21.01 2.87
CA LYS A 409 -25.75 -19.57 3.17
C LYS A 409 -25.15 -18.72 2.05
N ASP A 410 -24.49 -19.34 1.08
CA ASP A 410 -23.87 -18.68 -0.06
C ASP A 410 -24.82 -18.63 -1.28
N SER A 411 -26.03 -19.19 -1.15
CA SER A 411 -27.08 -19.17 -2.16
C SER A 411 -28.06 -18.02 -1.90
N GLU A 412 -28.43 -17.29 -2.95
CA GLU A 412 -29.50 -16.28 -2.91
C GLU A 412 -30.91 -16.93 -2.85
N GLU A 413 -31.01 -18.21 -3.21
CA GLU A 413 -32.19 -19.05 -3.11
C GLU A 413 -32.13 -19.94 -1.85
N ASN A 414 -33.28 -20.39 -1.33
CA ASN A 414 -33.38 -21.29 -0.15
C ASN A 414 -32.90 -22.72 -0.48
N LEU A 415 -31.62 -22.86 -0.85
CA LEU A 415 -31.00 -24.09 -1.30
C LEU A 415 -30.23 -24.77 -0.16
N PHE A 416 -29.94 -26.06 -0.34
CA PHE A 416 -29.31 -26.88 0.68
C PHE A 416 -28.05 -27.58 0.17
N LYS A 417 -27.16 -28.00 1.07
CA LYS A 417 -25.99 -28.81 0.70
C LYS A 417 -25.67 -29.87 1.73
N VAL A 418 -24.96 -30.91 1.29
CA VAL A 418 -24.28 -31.86 2.17
C VAL A 418 -22.78 -31.61 2.05
N ASN A 419 -22.15 -31.20 3.16
CA ASN A 419 -20.73 -30.94 3.18
C ASN A 419 -19.94 -32.19 2.77
N GLY A 420 -19.13 -32.04 1.71
CA GLY A 420 -18.27 -33.12 1.19
C GLY A 420 -19.00 -34.21 0.40
N ALA A 421 -20.22 -33.97 -0.12
CA ALA A 421 -20.97 -34.98 -0.88
C ALA A 421 -20.18 -35.62 -2.03
N GLU A 422 -19.43 -34.84 -2.81
CA GLU A 422 -18.58 -35.35 -3.90
C GLU A 422 -17.42 -36.21 -3.40
N LYS A 423 -16.91 -35.92 -2.21
CA LYS A 423 -15.79 -36.62 -1.57
C LYS A 423 -16.24 -37.81 -0.73
N ASN A 424 -17.55 -37.96 -0.51
CA ASN A 424 -18.12 -39.08 0.21
C ASN A 424 -18.35 -40.24 -0.78
N LEU A 425 -17.33 -41.06 -0.94
CA LEU A 425 -17.27 -42.11 -1.96
C LEU A 425 -17.94 -43.41 -1.49
N LYS A 426 -18.45 -44.18 -2.46
CA LYS A 426 -19.00 -45.52 -2.25
C LYS A 426 -17.94 -46.44 -1.65
N MET A 427 -18.28 -47.17 -0.59
CA MET A 427 -17.34 -48.12 0.01
C MET A 427 -17.17 -49.36 -0.86
N SER A 428 -15.94 -49.62 -1.31
CA SER A 428 -15.64 -50.59 -2.39
C SER A 428 -15.84 -52.07 -2.06
N ASN A 429 -16.30 -52.45 -0.86
CA ASN A 429 -16.46 -53.84 -0.41
C ASN A 429 -17.66 -54.04 0.56
N SER A 430 -18.72 -53.23 0.47
CA SER A 430 -19.80 -53.30 1.46
C SER A 430 -20.74 -54.50 1.24
N SER A 431 -20.66 -55.49 2.14
CA SER A 431 -21.77 -56.44 2.37
C SER A 431 -22.82 -55.81 3.30
N ASN A 432 -23.03 -54.49 3.27
CA ASN A 432 -23.84 -53.77 4.28
C ASN A 432 -25.32 -53.68 3.92
N TYR A 433 -25.67 -54.11 2.72
CA TYR A 433 -27.04 -54.22 2.29
C TYR A 433 -27.27 -55.54 1.55
N LYS A 434 -28.55 -55.92 1.41
CA LYS A 434 -28.99 -57.04 0.59
C LYS A 434 -30.24 -56.63 -0.18
N VAL A 435 -30.27 -56.94 -1.47
CA VAL A 435 -31.45 -56.69 -2.30
C VAL A 435 -32.54 -57.66 -1.90
N ILE A 436 -33.72 -57.12 -1.59
CA ILE A 436 -34.94 -57.90 -1.39
C ILE A 436 -35.73 -57.93 -2.70
N ASP A 437 -36.29 -59.10 -3.03
CA ASP A 437 -37.14 -59.28 -4.20
C ASP A 437 -38.34 -58.34 -4.16
N ASP A 438 -38.66 -57.69 -5.28
CA ASP A 438 -39.72 -56.68 -5.37
C ASP A 438 -41.12 -57.21 -4.97
N GLN A 439 -41.39 -58.49 -5.21
CA GLN A 439 -42.64 -59.13 -4.78
C GLN A 439 -42.70 -59.26 -3.26
N LEU A 440 -41.56 -59.54 -2.61
CA LEU A 440 -41.46 -59.59 -1.15
C LEU A 440 -41.46 -58.18 -0.53
N PHE A 441 -40.83 -57.22 -1.21
CA PHE A 441 -40.74 -55.82 -0.77
C PHE A 441 -42.11 -55.13 -0.72
N THR A 442 -43.04 -55.59 -1.56
CA THR A 442 -44.43 -55.10 -1.59
C THR A 442 -45.40 -56.01 -0.83
N SER A 443 -44.93 -57.13 -0.26
CA SER A 443 -45.77 -58.11 0.42
C SER A 443 -45.89 -57.84 1.92
N ASN A 444 -47.13 -57.63 2.37
CA ASN A 444 -47.48 -57.56 3.79
C ASN A 444 -47.39 -58.94 4.47
N GLU A 445 -47.73 -60.00 3.74
CA GLU A 445 -47.68 -61.38 4.23
C GLU A 445 -46.25 -61.81 4.54
N TRP A 446 -45.30 -61.45 3.66
CA TRP A 446 -43.88 -61.72 3.89
C TRP A 446 -43.36 -61.05 5.16
N LEU A 447 -43.64 -59.75 5.34
CA LEU A 447 -43.16 -59.00 6.50
C LEU A 447 -43.76 -59.53 7.81
N THR A 448 -45.05 -59.87 7.80
CA THR A 448 -45.74 -60.47 8.95
C THR A 448 -45.14 -61.84 9.28
N PHE A 449 -44.88 -62.67 8.27
CA PHE A 449 -44.24 -63.96 8.45
C PHE A 449 -42.81 -63.83 8.99
N ALA A 450 -42.01 -62.92 8.43
CA ALA A 450 -40.63 -62.70 8.83
C ALA A 450 -40.53 -62.30 10.32
N LEU A 451 -41.42 -61.43 10.80
CA LEU A 451 -41.44 -60.99 12.20
C LEU A 451 -41.88 -62.10 13.17
N LYS A 452 -42.82 -62.96 12.77
CA LYS A 452 -43.31 -64.08 13.60
C LYS A 452 -42.34 -65.26 13.68
N THR A 453 -41.44 -65.41 12.72
CA THR A 453 -40.49 -66.53 12.67
C THR A 453 -39.20 -66.21 13.44
N VAL A 454 -38.98 -64.95 13.80
CA VAL A 454 -37.80 -64.44 14.53
C VAL A 454 -38.04 -64.32 16.04
N LEU A 455 -39.30 -64.24 16.48
CA LEU A 455 -39.74 -64.35 17.88
C LEU A 455 -40.06 -65.81 18.23
#